data_AF-A0A355AHN9-F1
#
_entry.id   AF-A0A355AHN9-F1
#
_cell.length_a   1.000
_cell.length_b   1.000
_cell.length_c   1.000
_cell.angle_alpha   90.00
_cell.angle_beta   90.00
_cell.angle_gamma   90.00
#
_symmetry.space_group_name_H-M   'P 1'
#
loop_
_entity.id
_entity.type
_entity.pdbx_description
1 polymer ?
#
loop_
_entity_poly.entity_id
_entity_poly.type
_entity_poly.pdbx_seq_one_letter_code
_entity_poly.pdbx_strand_id
1 'polypeptide(L)'
;MERLARDYLPADLIKATQPHDITGSVAVQARQTIQETEWLLELAANYSFIRGVVGWVDLRSPSVSEDLEKFSENDKFVGVRHVVQDEPDPQFLLGNDFVRGLR
;
A
#
# COMPACT_ATOMS: atom_id res chain seq x y z
N MET A 1 29.36 8.61 1.53
CA MET A 1 27.91 8.83 1.37
C MET A 1 27.29 7.51 0.96
N GLU A 2 26.28 7.04 1.68
CA GLU A 2 25.40 5.99 1.13
C GLU A 2 24.66 6.55 -0.09
N ARG A 3 24.48 5.72 -1.12
CA ARG A 3 23.66 6.09 -2.28
C ARG A 3 22.20 6.10 -1.85
N LEU A 4 21.50 7.20 -2.16
CA LEU A 4 20.06 7.33 -1.88
C LEU A 4 19.21 6.39 -2.75
N ALA A 5 19.62 6.17 -4.01
CA ALA A 5 18.95 5.26 -4.93
C ALA A 5 19.47 3.82 -4.74
N ARG A 6 18.92 3.12 -3.75
CA ARG A 6 19.13 1.69 -3.48
C ARG A 6 17.84 1.07 -2.96
N ASP A 7 17.82 -0.26 -2.91
CA ASP A 7 16.69 -0.98 -2.33
C ASP A 7 16.65 -0.79 -0.81
N TYR A 8 15.43 -0.68 -0.29
CA TYR A 8 15.11 -0.69 1.13
C TYR A 8 14.06 -1.77 1.36
N LEU A 9 14.45 -2.84 2.07
CA LEU A 9 13.64 -4.03 2.26
C LEU A 9 13.33 -4.27 3.75
N PRO A 10 12.43 -5.21 4.09
CA PRO A 10 12.04 -5.44 5.49
C PRO A 10 13.22 -5.74 6.44
N ALA A 11 14.29 -6.36 5.95
CA ALA A 11 15.50 -6.60 6.73
C ALA A 11 16.20 -5.30 7.16
N ASP A 12 16.23 -4.27 6.30
CA ASP A 12 16.77 -2.95 6.63
C ASP A 12 15.92 -2.30 7.72
N LEU A 13 14.59 -2.39 7.60
CA LEU A 13 13.65 -1.86 8.59
C LEU A 13 13.83 -2.53 9.95
N ILE A 14 13.90 -3.87 9.99
CA ILE A 14 14.10 -4.62 11.25
C ILE A 14 15.40 -4.19 11.92
N LYS A 15 16.50 -4.08 11.16
CA LYS A 15 17.78 -3.62 11.70
C LYS A 15 17.70 -2.19 12.25
N ALA A 16 17.03 -1.28 11.55
CA ALA A 16 16.88 0.10 11.97
C ALA A 16 16.00 0.26 13.22
N THR A 17 15.07 -0.68 13.44
CA THR A 17 14.06 -0.61 14.51
C THR A 17 14.43 -1.40 15.77
N GLN A 18 15.38 -2.34 15.68
CA GLN A 18 15.90 -3.11 16.83
C GLN A 18 16.23 -2.28 18.09
N PRO A 19 16.84 -1.08 17.99
CA PRO A 19 17.16 -0.28 19.18
C PRO A 19 15.97 0.42 19.84
N HIS A 20 14.77 0.34 19.26
CA HIS A 20 13.63 1.21 19.58
C HIS A 20 12.38 0.44 20.05
N ASP A 21 12.48 -0.85 20.35
CA ASP A 21 11.37 -1.70 20.82
C ASP A 21 10.13 -1.70 19.89
N ILE A 22 10.32 -1.42 18.60
CA ILE A 22 9.26 -1.50 17.59
C ILE A 22 9.11 -2.97 17.18
N THR A 23 7.91 -3.52 17.36
CA THR A 23 7.62 -4.96 17.22
C THR A 23 6.90 -5.32 15.92
N GLY A 24 6.62 -4.32 15.08
CA GLY A 24 6.06 -4.52 13.75
C GLY A 24 5.80 -3.21 13.01
N SER A 25 5.37 -3.34 11.76
CA SER A 25 5.07 -2.22 10.88
C SER A 25 3.82 -2.48 10.05
N VAL A 26 3.25 -1.40 9.50
CA VAL A 26 2.30 -1.44 8.38
C VAL A 26 3.03 -0.90 7.16
N ALA A 27 3.11 -1.68 6.09
CA ALA A 27 3.68 -1.24 4.83
C ALA A 27 2.61 -0.46 4.04
N VAL A 28 2.98 0.67 3.45
CA VAL A 28 2.07 1.51 2.67
C VAL A 28 2.62 1.63 1.26
N GLN A 29 1.76 1.47 0.24
CA GLN A 29 2.13 1.56 -1.18
C GLN A 29 3.03 2.76 -1.46
N ALA A 30 4.10 2.55 -2.24
CA ALA A 30 4.95 3.63 -2.75
C ALA A 30 4.63 4.01 -4.21
N ARG A 31 3.86 3.16 -4.92
CA ARG A 31 3.45 3.36 -6.32
C ARG A 31 1.96 3.08 -6.50
N GLN A 32 1.35 3.84 -7.41
CA GLN A 32 -0.07 3.71 -7.76
C GLN A 32 -0.31 2.57 -8.77
N THR A 33 0.04 1.33 -8.41
CA THR A 33 -0.16 0.15 -9.27
C THR A 33 -0.65 -1.05 -8.46
N ILE A 34 -1.41 -1.95 -9.10
CA ILE A 34 -1.87 -3.21 -8.49
C ILE A 34 -0.68 -4.10 -8.09
N GLN A 35 0.39 -4.11 -8.89
CA GLN A 35 1.60 -4.88 -8.64
C GLN A 35 2.32 -4.45 -7.35
N GLU A 36 2.20 -3.18 -6.96
CA GLU A 36 2.74 -2.70 -5.68
C GLU A 36 2.01 -3.36 -4.51
N THR A 37 0.68 -3.45 -4.56
CA THR A 37 -0.12 -4.14 -3.55
C THR A 37 0.24 -5.61 -3.45
N GLU A 38 0.33 -6.29 -4.61
CA GLU A 38 0.71 -7.71 -4.68
C GLU A 38 2.10 -7.94 -4.08
N TRP A 39 3.08 -7.11 -4.43
CA TRP A 39 4.44 -7.21 -3.92
C TRP A 39 4.54 -6.94 -2.41
N LEU A 40 3.84 -5.94 -1.90
CA LEU A 40 3.82 -5.66 -0.45
C LEU A 40 3.15 -6.79 0.34
N LEU A 41 2.09 -7.40 -0.19
CA LEU A 41 1.45 -8.56 0.43
C LEU A 41 2.37 -9.79 0.41
N GLU A 42 3.14 -10.00 -0.67
CA GLU A 42 4.16 -11.05 -0.74
C GLU A 42 5.27 -10.83 0.31
N LEU A 43 5.76 -9.60 0.46
CA LEU A 43 6.68 -9.26 1.54
C LEU A 43 6.05 -9.52 2.91
N ALA A 44 4.79 -9.16 3.10
CA ALA A 44 4.10 -9.39 4.36
C ALA A 44 3.94 -10.89 4.66
N ALA A 45 3.76 -11.74 3.67
CA ALA A 45 3.74 -13.19 3.84
C ALA A 45 5.10 -13.74 4.33
N ASN A 46 6.20 -13.18 3.81
CA ASN A 46 7.56 -13.63 4.13
C ASN A 46 8.13 -13.00 5.42
N TYR A 47 7.63 -11.84 5.85
CA TYR A 47 8.13 -11.10 7.00
C TYR A 47 7.01 -10.80 7.99
N SER A 48 6.96 -11.57 9.08
CA SER A 48 5.96 -11.41 10.15
C SER A 48 6.02 -10.05 10.87
N PHE A 49 7.13 -9.33 10.72
CA PHE A 49 7.28 -7.95 11.19
C PHE A 49 6.28 -7.00 10.51
N ILE A 50 5.92 -7.26 9.24
CA ILE A 50 4.85 -6.54 8.57
C ILE A 50 3.51 -7.13 9.04
N ARG A 51 2.78 -6.34 9.82
CA ARG A 51 1.49 -6.70 10.44
C ARG A 51 0.30 -6.34 9.56
N GLY A 52 0.49 -5.46 8.59
CA GLY A 52 -0.53 -5.09 7.62
C GLY A 52 0.07 -4.35 6.42
N VAL A 53 -0.72 -4.26 5.37
CA VAL A 53 -0.43 -3.59 4.10
C VAL A 53 -1.59 -2.66 3.77
N VAL A 54 -1.26 -1.39 3.57
CA VAL A 54 -2.14 -0.42 2.92
C VAL A 54 -1.73 -0.37 1.45
N GLY A 55 -2.50 -1.05 0.62
CA GLY A 55 -2.22 -1.17 -0.81
C GLY A 55 -2.75 0.01 -1.64
N TRP A 56 -2.68 -0.17 -2.94
CA TRP A 56 -3.32 0.65 -3.95
C TRP A 56 -4.27 -0.19 -4.81
N VAL A 57 -5.44 0.37 -5.11
CA VAL A 57 -6.37 -0.08 -6.15
C VAL A 57 -6.86 1.17 -6.89
N ASP A 58 -7.31 1.05 -8.15
CA ASP A 58 -7.90 2.19 -8.83
C ASP A 58 -9.35 2.39 -8.34
N LEU A 59 -9.54 3.34 -7.43
CA LEU A 59 -10.85 3.69 -6.89
C LEU A 59 -11.82 4.27 -7.93
N ARG A 60 -11.35 4.61 -9.14
CA ARG A 60 -12.21 5.02 -10.25
C ARG A 60 -12.62 3.83 -11.10
N SER A 61 -11.96 2.68 -10.99
CA SER A 61 -12.25 1.52 -11.82
C SER A 61 -13.71 1.07 -11.61
N PRO A 62 -14.44 0.73 -12.68
CA PRO A 62 -15.73 0.06 -12.53
C PRO A 62 -15.62 -1.31 -11.85
N SER A 63 -14.42 -1.93 -11.87
CA SER A 63 -14.13 -3.23 -11.25
C SER A 63 -13.48 -3.11 -9.85
N VAL A 64 -13.49 -1.93 -9.23
CA VAL A 64 -12.83 -1.70 -7.93
C VAL A 64 -13.26 -2.69 -6.85
N SER A 65 -14.53 -3.10 -6.85
CA SER A 65 -15.07 -4.09 -5.91
C SER A 65 -14.39 -5.45 -6.08
N GLU A 66 -14.12 -5.89 -7.32
CA GLU A 66 -13.45 -7.16 -7.60
C GLU A 66 -12.00 -7.14 -7.10
N ASP A 67 -11.29 -6.02 -7.30
CA ASP A 67 -9.92 -5.84 -6.81
C ASP A 67 -9.88 -5.84 -5.27
N LEU A 68 -10.81 -5.14 -4.63
CA LEU A 68 -10.93 -5.10 -3.16
C LEU A 68 -11.31 -6.47 -2.58
N GLU A 69 -12.26 -7.18 -3.18
CA GLU A 69 -12.64 -8.53 -2.79
C GLU A 69 -11.44 -9.47 -2.86
N LYS A 70 -10.73 -9.50 -4.00
CA LYS A 70 -9.51 -10.30 -4.18
C LYS A 70 -8.47 -10.03 -3.09
N PHE A 71 -8.18 -8.76 -2.79
CA PHE A 71 -7.14 -8.45 -1.81
C PHE A 71 -7.61 -8.66 -0.37
N SER A 72 -8.90 -8.50 -0.08
CA SER A 72 -9.48 -8.74 1.24
C SER A 72 -9.43 -10.20 1.69
N GLU A 73 -9.21 -11.15 0.78
CA GLU A 73 -8.94 -12.55 1.12
C GLU A 73 -7.63 -12.72 1.92
N ASN A 74 -6.74 -11.73 1.90
CA ASN A 74 -5.53 -11.71 2.70
C ASN A 74 -5.73 -10.87 3.97
N ASP A 75 -5.67 -11.49 5.15
CA ASP A 75 -5.85 -10.82 6.45
C ASP A 75 -4.87 -9.65 6.71
N LYS A 76 -3.75 -9.59 5.98
CA LYS A 76 -2.80 -8.47 6.08
C LYS A 76 -3.15 -7.30 5.18
N PHE A 77 -4.10 -7.42 4.26
CA PHE A 77 -4.60 -6.29 3.49
C PHE A 77 -5.56 -5.47 4.37
N VAL A 78 -5.09 -4.35 4.89
CA VAL A 78 -5.80 -3.58 5.93
C VAL A 78 -6.35 -2.24 5.44
N GLY A 79 -6.16 -1.90 4.16
CA GLY A 79 -6.72 -0.70 3.58
C GLY A 79 -6.08 -0.29 2.26
N VAL A 80 -6.51 0.87 1.77
CA VAL A 80 -6.05 1.45 0.50
C VAL A 80 -5.65 2.91 0.67
N ARG A 81 -4.65 3.37 -0.09
CA ARG A 81 -4.22 4.78 -0.13
C ARG A 81 -4.05 5.27 -1.55
N HIS A 82 -4.78 6.32 -1.93
CA HIS A 82 -4.58 7.07 -3.17
C HIS A 82 -3.66 8.29 -2.94
N VAL A 83 -2.73 8.56 -3.86
CA VAL A 83 -1.81 9.72 -3.79
C VAL A 83 -2.45 10.92 -4.49
N VAL A 84 -3.44 11.50 -3.84
CA VAL A 84 -4.28 12.56 -4.41
C VAL A 84 -3.47 13.82 -4.73
N GLN A 85 -2.37 14.08 -4.01
CA GLN A 85 -1.54 15.27 -4.27
C GLN A 85 -0.84 15.29 -5.64
N ASP A 86 -0.76 14.14 -6.31
CA ASP A 86 -0.15 14.01 -7.64
C ASP A 86 -1.21 14.03 -8.76
N GLU A 87 -2.50 14.12 -8.42
CA GLU A 87 -3.56 14.21 -9.41
C GLU A 87 -3.58 15.60 -10.06
N PRO A 88 -3.67 15.68 -11.39
CA PRO A 88 -3.64 16.96 -12.10
C PRO A 88 -4.95 17.75 -11.93
N ASP A 89 -6.04 17.07 -11.61
CA ASP A 89 -7.35 17.68 -11.42
C ASP A 89 -7.56 18.07 -9.93
N PRO A 90 -7.67 19.36 -9.60
CA PRO A 90 -7.93 19.80 -8.23
C PRO A 90 -9.30 19.33 -7.70
N GLN A 91 -10.21 18.92 -8.57
CA GLN A 91 -11.53 18.37 -8.23
C GLN A 91 -11.57 16.84 -8.27
N PHE A 92 -10.42 16.15 -8.41
CA PHE A 92 -10.33 14.69 -8.54
C PHE A 92 -11.21 13.94 -7.52
N LEU A 93 -11.17 14.35 -6.25
CA LEU A 93 -11.94 13.74 -5.16
C LEU A 93 -13.47 13.87 -5.31
N LEU A 94 -13.93 14.86 -6.09
CA LEU A 94 -15.36 15.11 -6.36
C LEU A 94 -15.84 14.34 -7.59
N GLY A 95 -14.94 13.71 -8.35
CA GLY A 95 -15.27 12.95 -9.54
C GLY A 95 -16.20 11.79 -9.22
N ASN A 96 -17.27 11.64 -10.01
CA ASN A 96 -18.28 10.60 -9.81
C ASN A 96 -17.67 9.19 -9.76
N ASP A 97 -16.63 8.94 -10.56
CA ASP A 97 -15.95 7.64 -10.58
C ASP A 97 -15.20 7.36 -9.28
N PHE A 98 -14.49 8.35 -8.74
CA PHE A 98 -13.78 8.21 -7.47
C PHE A 98 -14.77 8.05 -6.32
N VAL A 99 -15.81 8.88 -6.25
CA VAL A 99 -16.85 8.81 -5.23
C VAL A 99 -17.61 7.49 -5.27
N ARG A 100 -17.82 6.90 -6.46
CA ARG A 100 -18.42 5.56 -6.60
C ARG A 100 -17.57 4.51 -5.90
N GLY A 101 -16.25 4.51 -6.09
CA GLY A 101 -15.36 3.50 -5.50
C GLY A 101 -15.17 3.59 -3.99
N LEU A 102 -15.73 4.62 -3.33
CA LEU A 102 -15.72 4.76 -1.87
C LEU A 102 -16.98 4.19 -1.18
N ARG A 103 -17.96 3.70 -1.95
CA ARG A 103 -19.25 3.25 -1.43
C ARG A 103 -19.27 1.78 -1.06
#